data_AF-A0A3C0GID3-F1
#
_entry.id   AF-A0A3C0GID3-F1
#
_cell.length_a   1.000
_cell.length_b   1.000
_cell.length_c   1.000
_cell.angle_alpha   90.00
_cell.angle_beta   90.00
_cell.angle_gamma   90.00
#
_symmetry.space_group_name_H-M   'P 1'
#
loop_
_entity.id
_entity.type
_entity.pdbx_description
1 polymer ?
#
loop_
_entity_poly.entity_id
_entity_poly.type
_entity_poly.pdbx_seq_one_letter_code
_entity_poly.pdbx_strand_id
1 'polypeptide(L)'
;MAIRDYIVFDFETGSRNPRKTQPTQIAALALDGRNFKLKGTFNSEIRPVMDDEKAIEMGFDPLEDEALRITGKNREDLAKAPLPKTVWKKFCDFVNQYNWKGTQFFAPIPAGFNIIGFDMIIVDRLCKAYGPYDKERQQQKLFNKIYKVDMMDNMFMWTEGDPSIKSISMDSLRDRMGLSKENAHDALQDVKDTANIMIKFMKTHRAVYRNLTIDKAFADGELYV
;
A
#
# COMPACT_ATOMS: atom_id res chain seq x y z
N MET A 1 -1.99 12.22 21.25
CA MET A 1 -1.49 10.94 20.69
C MET A 1 -0.27 11.24 19.83
N ALA A 2 0.85 10.54 20.00
CA ALA A 2 2.02 10.76 19.15
C ALA A 2 1.67 10.40 17.69
N ILE A 3 1.93 11.34 16.79
CA ILE A 3 1.52 11.24 15.40
C ILE A 3 2.56 10.40 14.65
N ARG A 4 2.06 9.46 13.86
CA ARG A 4 2.85 8.57 13.00
C ARG A 4 2.64 9.04 11.58
N ASP A 5 3.72 9.10 10.82
CA ASP A 5 3.63 9.37 9.39
C ASP A 5 2.96 8.21 8.66
N TYR A 6 2.46 8.50 7.46
CA TYR A 6 1.92 7.49 6.56
C TYR A 6 2.95 7.19 5.47
N ILE A 7 3.08 5.92 5.13
CA ILE A 7 3.75 5.51 3.90
C ILE A 7 2.65 4.98 2.98
N VAL A 8 2.29 5.78 1.99
CA VAL A 8 1.42 5.34 0.89
C VAL A 8 2.31 4.63 -0.11
N PHE A 9 2.04 3.38 -0.44
CA PHE A 9 2.90 2.60 -1.34
C PHE A 9 2.09 1.63 -2.19
N ASP A 10 2.72 1.18 -3.26
CA ASP A 10 2.16 0.25 -4.24
C ASP A 10 3.29 -0.54 -4.89
N PHE A 11 2.99 -1.77 -5.29
CA PHE A 11 3.86 -2.62 -6.09
C PHE A 11 3.25 -2.86 -7.47
N GLU A 12 4.08 -2.77 -8.51
CA GLU A 12 3.82 -3.54 -9.72
C GLU A 12 4.33 -4.97 -9.54
N THR A 13 3.62 -5.93 -10.12
CA THR A 13 3.91 -7.36 -9.95
C THR A 13 3.81 -8.15 -11.24
N GLY A 14 4.50 -9.29 -11.30
CA GLY A 14 4.52 -10.18 -12.47
C GLY A 14 3.33 -11.15 -12.58
N SER A 15 2.43 -11.18 -11.60
CA SER A 15 1.21 -12.01 -11.57
C SER A 15 0.21 -11.46 -10.56
N ARG A 16 -1.02 -12.02 -10.53
CA ARG A 16 -2.12 -11.54 -9.67
C ARG A 16 -2.20 -12.23 -8.30
N ASN A 17 -1.33 -13.20 -7.99
CA ASN A 17 -1.37 -13.91 -6.72
C ASN A 17 -0.39 -13.29 -5.71
N PRO A 18 -0.85 -12.54 -4.69
CA PRO A 18 0.05 -11.83 -3.77
C PRO A 18 0.94 -12.76 -2.93
N ARG A 19 0.60 -14.05 -2.84
CA ARG A 19 1.40 -15.04 -2.10
C ARG A 19 2.57 -15.60 -2.90
N LYS A 20 2.55 -15.48 -4.23
CA LYS A 20 3.54 -16.07 -5.14
C LYS A 20 4.13 -15.10 -6.15
N THR A 21 3.44 -14.00 -6.44
CA THR A 21 3.88 -13.01 -7.42
C THR A 21 5.24 -12.42 -7.07
N GLN A 22 5.96 -12.01 -8.10
CA GLN A 22 7.26 -11.37 -8.00
C GLN A 22 7.09 -9.85 -8.19
N PRO A 23 7.55 -8.99 -7.26
CA PRO A 23 7.47 -7.56 -7.44
C PRO A 23 8.42 -7.11 -8.55
N THR A 24 7.92 -6.25 -9.44
CA THR A 24 8.66 -5.68 -10.58
C THR A 24 8.96 -4.20 -10.38
N GLN A 25 8.20 -3.51 -9.55
CA GLN A 25 8.45 -2.13 -9.12
C GLN A 25 7.91 -1.92 -7.71
N ILE A 26 8.49 -0.98 -6.96
CA ILE A 26 7.89 -0.45 -5.73
C ILE A 26 8.01 1.07 -5.73
N ALA A 27 6.89 1.73 -5.46
CA ALA A 27 6.85 3.17 -5.25
C ALA A 27 6.23 3.50 -3.88
N ALA A 28 6.61 4.65 -3.32
CA ALA A 28 6.01 5.13 -2.09
C ALA A 28 6.11 6.65 -1.92
N LEU A 29 5.16 7.20 -1.16
CA LEU A 29 5.15 8.57 -0.67
C LEU A 29 5.04 8.55 0.85
N ALA A 30 5.95 9.28 1.50
CA ALA A 30 5.88 9.54 2.93
C ALA A 30 5.10 10.83 3.18
N LEU A 31 4.04 10.75 3.99
CA LEU A 31 3.17 11.88 4.32
C LEU A 31 3.20 12.14 5.83
N ASP A 32 3.29 13.41 6.21
CA ASP A 32 3.20 13.84 7.60
C ASP A 32 1.88 13.38 8.23
N GLY A 33 1.94 12.71 9.38
CA GLY A 33 0.74 12.16 10.00
C GLY A 33 -0.29 13.20 10.47
N ARG A 34 0.11 14.47 10.64
CA ARG A 34 -0.76 15.53 11.16
C ARG A 34 -1.42 16.32 10.04
N ASN A 35 -0.68 16.69 9.00
CA ASN A 35 -1.16 17.61 7.98
C ASN A 35 -1.11 17.02 6.56
N PHE A 36 -0.59 15.79 6.42
CA PHE A 36 -0.41 15.07 5.17
C PHE A 36 0.47 15.78 4.14
N LYS A 37 1.36 16.68 4.58
CA LYS A 37 2.39 17.25 3.70
C LYS A 37 3.33 16.13 3.26
N LEU A 38 3.69 16.15 1.98
CA LEU A 38 4.69 15.26 1.41
C LEU A 38 6.04 15.50 2.10
N LYS A 39 6.66 14.42 2.58
CA LYS A 39 7.98 14.42 3.22
C LYS A 39 9.06 13.74 2.38
N GLY A 40 8.66 12.78 1.54
CA GLY A 40 9.60 12.14 0.62
C GLY A 40 8.93 11.15 -0.32
N THR A 41 9.70 10.74 -1.32
CA THR A 41 9.26 9.83 -2.39
C THR A 41 10.30 8.74 -2.58
N PHE A 42 9.84 7.53 -2.83
CA PHE A 42 10.64 6.39 -3.24
C PHE A 42 10.07 5.81 -4.54
N ASN A 43 10.92 5.42 -5.47
CA ASN A 43 10.54 4.66 -6.66
C ASN A 43 11.73 3.82 -7.11
N SER A 44 11.51 2.54 -7.40
CA SER A 44 12.53 1.66 -7.97
C SER A 44 11.90 0.47 -8.67
N GLU A 45 12.39 0.17 -9.88
CA GLU A 45 12.23 -1.15 -10.47
C GLU A 45 12.89 -2.23 -9.60
N ILE A 46 12.41 -3.45 -9.71
CA ILE A 46 12.90 -4.64 -9.02
C ILE A 46 13.07 -5.75 -10.05
N ARG A 47 14.24 -6.38 -10.07
CA ARG A 47 14.52 -7.52 -10.95
C ARG A 47 13.85 -8.79 -10.40
N PRO A 48 12.83 -9.35 -11.07
CA PRO A 48 12.29 -10.66 -10.71
C PRO A 48 13.26 -11.78 -11.14
N VAL A 49 12.96 -13.01 -10.74
CA VAL A 49 13.58 -14.21 -11.33
C VAL A 49 13.07 -14.33 -12.76
N MET A 50 13.98 -14.16 -13.73
CA MET A 50 13.65 -14.12 -15.16
C MET A 50 13.38 -15.49 -15.79
N ASP A 51 13.89 -16.54 -15.14
CA ASP A 51 13.76 -17.92 -15.54
C ASP A 51 12.53 -18.52 -14.85
N ASP A 52 11.52 -18.85 -15.65
CA ASP A 52 10.20 -19.24 -15.15
C ASP A 52 10.24 -20.58 -14.40
N GLU A 53 11.08 -21.53 -14.83
CA GLU A 53 11.27 -22.82 -14.14
C GLU A 53 11.89 -22.60 -12.76
N LYS A 54 12.93 -21.77 -12.66
CA LYS A 54 13.54 -21.40 -11.37
C LYS A 54 12.57 -20.63 -10.48
N ALA A 55 11.73 -19.75 -11.05
CA ALA A 55 10.72 -19.04 -10.29
C ALA A 55 9.75 -20.03 -9.61
N ILE A 56 9.28 -21.03 -10.36
CA ILE A 56 8.41 -22.10 -9.85
C ILE A 56 9.09 -22.92 -8.76
N GLU A 57 10.36 -23.32 -8.96
CA GLU A 57 11.14 -24.04 -7.95
C GLU A 57 11.29 -23.25 -6.64
N MET A 58 11.40 -21.92 -6.74
CA MET A 58 11.45 -21.00 -5.61
C MET A 58 10.06 -20.71 -5.00
N GLY A 59 8.99 -21.28 -5.55
CA GLY A 59 7.61 -21.11 -5.09
C GLY A 59 6.94 -19.82 -5.56
N PHE A 60 7.51 -19.15 -6.56
CA PHE A 60 6.94 -17.96 -7.19
C PHE A 60 6.16 -18.31 -8.45
N ASP A 61 5.27 -17.41 -8.86
CA ASP A 61 4.67 -17.51 -10.18
C ASP A 61 5.67 -17.00 -11.23
N PRO A 62 5.66 -17.59 -12.44
CA PRO A 62 6.30 -17.01 -13.63
C PRO A 62 5.82 -15.58 -13.91
N LEU A 63 6.58 -14.84 -14.72
CA LEU A 63 6.12 -13.54 -15.21
C LEU A 63 5.04 -13.74 -16.28
N GLU A 64 3.81 -13.31 -15.97
CA GLU A 64 2.68 -13.36 -16.89
C GLU A 64 2.77 -12.20 -17.89
N ASP A 65 2.71 -12.50 -19.19
CA ASP A 65 2.78 -11.47 -20.24
C ASP A 65 1.67 -10.43 -20.11
N GLU A 66 0.49 -10.84 -19.66
CA GLU A 66 -0.63 -9.93 -19.42
C GLU A 66 -0.34 -8.95 -18.27
N ALA A 67 0.29 -9.41 -17.19
CA ALA A 67 0.68 -8.55 -16.08
C ALA A 67 1.74 -7.53 -16.54
N LEU A 68 2.74 -7.97 -17.31
CA LEU A 68 3.76 -7.08 -17.87
C LEU A 68 3.16 -6.06 -18.83
N ARG A 69 2.20 -6.47 -19.67
CA ARG A 69 1.50 -5.59 -20.61
C ARG A 69 0.68 -4.51 -19.89
N ILE A 70 -0.06 -4.89 -18.84
CA ILE A 70 -0.85 -3.94 -18.04
C ILE A 70 0.05 -2.89 -17.40
N THR A 71 1.20 -3.31 -16.87
CA THR A 71 2.15 -2.46 -16.14
C THR A 71 3.16 -1.73 -17.03
N GLY A 72 3.06 -1.91 -18.35
CA GLY A 72 4.00 -1.35 -19.33
C GLY A 72 5.44 -1.84 -19.17
N LYS A 73 5.66 -2.96 -18.48
CA LYS A 73 6.99 -3.54 -18.25
C LYS A 73 7.36 -4.52 -19.36
N ASN A 74 8.66 -4.74 -19.54
CA ASN A 74 9.18 -5.78 -20.43
C ASN A 74 10.32 -6.56 -19.75
N ARG A 75 10.50 -7.82 -20.16
CA ARG A 75 11.49 -8.72 -19.55
C ARG A 75 12.93 -8.22 -19.73
N GLU A 76 13.23 -7.53 -20.83
CA GLU A 76 14.59 -7.03 -21.11
C GLU A 76 15.03 -5.96 -20.11
N ASP A 77 14.16 -5.00 -19.82
CA ASP A 77 14.45 -3.93 -18.86
C ASP A 77 14.39 -4.41 -17.42
N LEU A 78 13.45 -5.32 -17.09
CA LEU A 78 13.41 -5.97 -15.79
C LEU A 78 14.69 -6.78 -15.51
N ALA A 79 15.28 -7.42 -16.52
CA ALA A 79 16.56 -8.11 -16.39
C ALA A 79 17.73 -7.16 -16.06
N LYS A 80 17.60 -5.85 -16.32
CA LYS A 80 18.58 -4.81 -15.99
C LYS A 80 18.30 -4.15 -14.64
N ALA A 81 17.08 -4.24 -14.11
CA ALA A 81 16.67 -3.64 -12.84
C ALA A 81 17.52 -4.11 -11.64
N PRO A 82 17.55 -3.38 -10.50
CA PRO A 82 18.30 -3.81 -9.31
C PRO A 82 17.70 -5.05 -8.65
N LEU A 83 18.53 -5.84 -7.97
CA LEU A 83 18.10 -7.07 -7.28
C LEU A 83 17.11 -6.79 -6.13
N PRO A 84 16.15 -7.70 -5.85
CA PRO A 84 15.13 -7.51 -4.82
C PRO A 84 15.69 -7.15 -3.45
N LYS A 85 16.72 -7.86 -2.99
CA LYS A 85 17.39 -7.58 -1.70
C LYS A 85 17.94 -6.15 -1.62
N THR A 86 18.49 -5.63 -2.71
CA THR A 86 19.07 -4.28 -2.78
C THR A 86 17.99 -3.21 -2.72
N VAL A 87 16.93 -3.38 -3.52
CA VAL A 87 15.81 -2.43 -3.54
C VAL A 87 15.08 -2.44 -2.20
N TRP A 88 14.81 -3.64 -1.67
CA TRP A 88 14.11 -3.80 -0.40
C TRP A 88 14.88 -3.16 0.76
N LYS A 89 16.21 -3.31 0.82
CA LYS A 89 17.02 -2.61 1.82
C LYS A 89 16.86 -1.10 1.73
N LYS A 90 16.95 -0.52 0.52
CA LYS A 90 16.77 0.92 0.31
C LYS A 90 15.37 1.38 0.69
N PHE A 91 14.35 0.57 0.41
CA PHE A 91 12.97 0.85 0.80
C PHE A 91 12.80 0.82 2.32
N CYS A 92 13.37 -0.18 3.00
CA CYS A 92 13.38 -0.21 4.46
C CYS A 92 14.07 1.02 5.05
N ASP A 93 15.21 1.42 4.50
CA ASP A 93 15.93 2.62 4.92
C ASP A 93 15.07 3.87 4.73
N PHE A 94 14.36 4.00 3.60
CA PHE A 94 13.39 5.07 3.35
C PHE A 94 12.27 5.10 4.40
N VAL A 95 11.60 3.97 4.68
CA VAL A 95 10.52 3.90 5.67
C VAL A 95 11.04 4.24 7.08
N ASN A 96 12.22 3.74 7.44
CA ASN A 96 12.80 3.94 8.77
C ASN A 96 13.18 5.40 9.04
N GLN A 97 13.43 6.22 8.03
CA GLN A 97 13.64 7.68 8.21
C GLN A 97 12.44 8.37 8.87
N TYR A 98 11.25 7.79 8.73
CA TYR A 98 10.01 8.32 9.30
C TYR A 98 9.60 7.62 10.61
N ASN A 99 10.41 6.68 11.11
CA ASN A 99 10.23 6.05 12.42
C ASN A 99 11.11 6.74 13.48
N TRP A 100 10.71 7.92 13.92
CA TRP A 100 11.51 8.75 14.84
C TRP A 100 11.84 8.10 16.19
N LYS A 101 11.07 7.10 16.65
CA LYS A 101 11.37 6.34 17.88
C LYS A 101 12.13 5.03 17.65
N GLY A 102 12.25 4.58 16.40
CA GLY A 102 12.87 3.29 16.07
C GLY A 102 12.12 2.06 16.60
N THR A 103 10.88 2.19 17.08
CA THR A 103 10.07 1.06 17.60
C THR A 103 8.89 0.78 16.68
N GLN A 104 8.44 -0.47 16.58
CA GLN A 104 7.35 -0.84 15.67
C GLN A 104 6.01 -0.15 16.01
N PHE A 105 5.79 0.20 17.28
CA PHE A 105 4.59 0.95 17.69
C PHE A 105 4.56 2.40 17.20
N PHE A 106 5.73 2.95 16.81
CA PHE A 106 5.90 4.30 16.29
C PHE A 106 6.33 4.32 14.83
N ALA A 107 6.53 3.14 14.23
CA ALA A 107 6.73 3.00 12.81
C ALA A 107 5.57 3.64 12.02
N PRO A 108 5.85 4.16 10.82
CA PRO A 108 4.84 4.73 9.95
C PRO A 108 3.68 3.76 9.68
N ILE A 109 2.50 4.33 9.49
CA ILE A 109 1.29 3.60 9.16
C ILE A 109 1.35 3.27 7.66
N PRO A 110 1.29 1.97 7.27
CA PRO A 110 1.20 1.59 5.88
C PRO A 110 -0.17 1.99 5.34
N ALA A 111 -0.18 2.56 4.14
CA ALA A 111 -1.38 2.97 3.44
C ALA A 111 -1.27 2.62 1.95
N GLY A 112 -2.41 2.42 1.31
CA GLY A 112 -2.49 2.21 -0.13
C GLY A 112 -3.87 1.70 -0.53
N PHE A 113 -3.98 1.11 -1.72
CA PHE A 113 -5.25 0.61 -2.25
C PHE A 113 -5.26 -0.93 -2.26
N ASN A 114 -6.20 -1.57 -1.56
CA ASN A 114 -6.22 -3.04 -1.40
C ASN A 114 -4.92 -3.60 -0.77
N ILE A 115 -4.22 -2.78 0.02
CA ILE A 115 -2.94 -3.17 0.62
C ILE A 115 -3.06 -4.35 1.59
N ILE A 116 -4.21 -4.53 2.25
CA ILE A 116 -4.38 -5.64 3.19
C ILE A 116 -4.48 -6.97 2.43
N GLY A 117 -5.21 -6.96 1.32
CA GLY A 117 -5.42 -8.12 0.47
C GLY A 117 -4.23 -8.45 -0.44
N PHE A 118 -3.32 -7.50 -0.66
CA PHE A 118 -2.27 -7.63 -1.67
C PHE A 118 -0.87 -7.21 -1.15
N ASP A 119 -0.57 -5.92 -1.10
CA ASP A 119 0.79 -5.40 -0.90
C ASP A 119 1.40 -5.78 0.45
N MET A 120 0.61 -5.80 1.52
CA MET A 120 1.10 -6.19 2.85
C MET A 120 1.50 -7.66 2.91
N ILE A 121 0.93 -8.53 2.06
CA ILE A 121 1.36 -9.92 1.92
C ILE A 121 2.76 -9.98 1.27
N ILE A 122 3.00 -9.14 0.27
CA ILE A 122 4.30 -9.00 -0.40
C ILE A 122 5.34 -8.42 0.58
N VAL A 123 4.98 -7.38 1.33
CA VAL A 123 5.81 -6.81 2.40
C VAL A 123 6.22 -7.87 3.42
N ASP A 124 5.28 -8.72 3.85
CA ASP A 124 5.57 -9.78 4.81
C ASP A 124 6.57 -10.80 4.24
N ARG A 125 6.37 -11.23 2.99
CA ARG A 125 7.29 -12.12 2.26
C ARG A 125 8.70 -11.50 2.14
N LEU A 126 8.79 -10.24 1.74
CA LEU A 126 10.06 -9.52 1.59
C LEU A 126 10.75 -9.27 2.93
N CYS A 127 10.00 -8.93 3.98
CA CYS A 127 10.51 -8.87 5.35
C CYS A 127 11.06 -10.23 5.78
N LYS A 128 10.34 -11.31 5.54
CA LYS A 128 10.78 -12.67 5.90
C LYS A 128 12.06 -13.07 5.18
N ALA A 129 12.18 -12.71 3.89
CA ALA A 129 13.36 -13.03 3.07
C ALA A 129 14.58 -12.15 3.39
N TYR A 130 14.38 -10.85 3.62
CA TYR A 130 15.46 -9.84 3.61
C TYR A 130 15.50 -8.94 4.84
N GLY A 131 14.53 -9.05 5.75
CA GLY A 131 14.38 -8.24 6.97
C GLY A 131 13.71 -6.89 6.71
N PRO A 132 13.17 -6.23 7.76
CA PRO A 132 13.09 -6.67 9.15
C PRO A 132 11.85 -7.57 9.42
N TYR A 133 12.03 -8.69 10.14
CA TYR A 133 10.97 -9.66 10.41
C TYR A 133 10.95 -10.14 11.87
N ASP A 134 9.75 -10.36 12.42
CA ASP A 134 9.52 -10.94 13.73
C ASP A 134 9.41 -12.46 13.57
N LYS A 135 10.47 -13.20 13.94
CA LYS A 135 10.47 -14.67 13.84
C LYS A 135 9.56 -15.34 14.86
N GLU A 136 9.27 -14.70 15.99
CA GLU A 136 8.39 -15.29 17.00
C GLU A 136 6.93 -15.13 16.59
N ARG A 137 6.57 -13.93 16.11
CA ARG A 137 5.19 -13.64 15.67
C ARG A 137 4.91 -13.99 14.22
N GLN A 138 5.94 -14.37 13.45
CA GLN A 138 5.86 -14.66 12.02
C GLN A 138 5.20 -13.51 11.24
N GLN A 139 5.71 -12.29 11.41
CA GLN A 139 5.18 -11.10 10.73
C GLN A 139 6.24 -10.03 10.47
N GLN A 140 5.97 -9.14 9.51
CA GLN A 140 6.76 -7.95 9.21
C GLN A 140 7.01 -7.05 10.44
N LYS A 141 8.19 -6.41 10.50
CA LYS A 141 8.56 -5.40 11.52
C LYS A 141 8.84 -4.01 10.96
N LEU A 142 8.58 -3.79 9.68
CA LEU A 142 8.87 -2.53 8.99
C LEU A 142 7.86 -1.44 9.34
N PHE A 143 6.57 -1.78 9.28
CA PHE A 143 5.46 -0.86 9.45
C PHE A 143 4.80 -0.97 10.81
N ASN A 144 3.91 -0.01 11.10
CA ASN A 144 3.12 0.03 12.32
C ASN A 144 2.47 -1.32 12.63
N LYS A 145 2.57 -1.75 13.88
CA LYS A 145 2.05 -3.05 14.32
C LYS A 145 0.52 -3.11 14.31
N ILE A 146 -0.16 -1.98 14.53
CA ILE A 146 -1.60 -1.94 14.81
C ILE A 146 -2.34 -1.35 13.61
N TYR A 147 -2.00 -0.11 13.26
CA TYR A 147 -2.76 0.69 12.32
C TYR A 147 -2.30 0.43 10.89
N LYS A 148 -3.26 0.40 9.98
CA LYS A 148 -3.10 0.34 8.52
C LYS A 148 -4.24 1.15 7.89
N VAL A 149 -4.01 1.72 6.71
CA VAL A 149 -5.07 2.41 5.96
C VAL A 149 -5.22 1.77 4.59
N ASP A 150 -6.24 0.93 4.46
CA ASP A 150 -6.65 0.42 3.16
C ASP A 150 -7.73 1.33 2.58
N MET A 151 -7.42 1.97 1.45
CA MET A 151 -8.37 2.87 0.80
C MET A 151 -9.55 2.12 0.18
N MET A 152 -9.42 0.84 -0.16
CA MET A 152 -10.55 0.05 -0.64
C MET A 152 -11.58 -0.18 0.48
N ASP A 153 -11.11 -0.55 1.67
CA ASP A 153 -11.96 -0.67 2.87
C ASP A 153 -12.58 0.68 3.25
N ASN A 154 -11.80 1.77 3.16
CA ASN A 154 -12.30 3.12 3.44
C ASN A 154 -13.42 3.49 2.48
N MET A 155 -13.24 3.25 1.19
CA MET A 155 -14.26 3.53 0.19
C MET A 155 -15.52 2.71 0.43
N PHE A 156 -15.38 1.42 0.69
CA PHE A 156 -16.51 0.55 1.03
C PHE A 156 -17.32 1.14 2.19
N MET A 157 -16.67 1.53 3.31
CA MET A 157 -17.37 2.14 4.45
C MET A 157 -18.17 3.40 4.11
N TRP A 158 -17.74 4.18 3.11
CA TRP A 158 -18.46 5.37 2.68
C TRP A 158 -19.57 5.10 1.65
N THR A 159 -19.53 3.96 0.97
CA THR A 159 -20.38 3.72 -0.21
C THR A 159 -21.25 2.47 -0.12
N GLU A 160 -21.14 1.66 0.94
CA GLU A 160 -21.82 0.35 1.02
C GLU A 160 -23.34 0.44 0.84
N GLY A 161 -23.95 1.52 1.36
CA GLY A 161 -25.40 1.77 1.25
C GLY A 161 -25.85 2.52 -0.01
N ASP A 162 -24.94 2.90 -0.92
CA ASP A 162 -25.27 3.68 -2.12
C ASP A 162 -25.49 2.74 -3.34
N PRO A 163 -26.74 2.52 -3.78
CA PRO A 163 -27.03 1.58 -4.87
C PRO A 163 -26.51 2.05 -6.24
N SER A 164 -26.11 3.31 -6.37
CA SER A 164 -25.51 3.83 -7.60
C SER A 164 -24.05 3.36 -7.79
N ILE A 165 -23.40 2.89 -6.72
CA ILE A 165 -21.99 2.47 -6.75
C ILE A 165 -21.89 1.01 -7.15
N LYS A 166 -21.40 0.80 -8.38
CA LYS A 166 -21.23 -0.54 -8.96
C LYS A 166 -19.82 -1.11 -8.81
N SER A 167 -18.85 -0.25 -8.51
CA SER A 167 -17.45 -0.64 -8.33
C SER A 167 -16.74 0.38 -7.46
N ILE A 168 -15.83 -0.13 -6.63
CA ILE A 168 -14.90 0.66 -5.81
C ILE A 168 -13.45 0.39 -6.22
N SER A 169 -13.19 -0.07 -7.45
CA SER A 169 -11.82 -0.22 -7.95
C SER A 169 -11.12 1.14 -8.06
N MET A 170 -9.78 1.13 -8.07
CA MET A 170 -8.99 2.35 -8.28
C MET A 170 -9.43 3.11 -9.54
N ASP A 171 -9.64 2.43 -10.66
CA ASP A 171 -10.07 3.07 -11.91
C ASP A 171 -11.45 3.71 -11.81
N SER A 172 -12.37 3.08 -11.06
CA SER A 172 -13.70 3.63 -10.83
C SER A 172 -13.63 4.90 -9.96
N LEU A 173 -12.69 4.94 -9.02
CA LEU A 173 -12.44 6.11 -8.19
C LEU A 173 -11.75 7.23 -8.96
N ARG A 174 -10.81 6.89 -9.86
CA ARG A 174 -10.20 7.86 -10.76
C ARG A 174 -11.26 8.59 -11.57
N ASP A 175 -12.17 7.86 -12.21
CA ASP A 175 -13.31 8.44 -12.93
C ASP A 175 -14.17 9.33 -12.02
N ARG A 176 -14.56 8.80 -10.85
CA ARG A 176 -15.45 9.49 -9.92
C ARG A 176 -14.84 10.77 -9.36
N MET A 177 -13.53 10.80 -9.15
CA MET A 177 -12.81 11.92 -8.55
C MET A 177 -12.17 12.85 -9.58
N GLY A 178 -12.35 12.57 -10.88
CA GLY A 178 -11.79 13.37 -11.97
C GLY A 178 -10.26 13.29 -12.06
N LEU A 179 -9.67 12.16 -11.69
CA LEU A 179 -8.26 11.88 -11.87
C LEU A 179 -8.01 11.30 -13.26
N SER A 180 -6.90 11.69 -13.89
CA SER A 180 -6.48 11.09 -15.16
C SER A 180 -6.15 9.61 -14.97
N LYS A 181 -6.46 8.80 -15.99
CA LYS A 181 -5.99 7.42 -16.11
C LYS A 181 -4.70 7.29 -16.92
N GLU A 182 -4.17 8.42 -17.39
CA GLU A 182 -2.87 8.46 -18.07
C GLU A 182 -1.79 7.94 -17.12
N ASN A 183 -1.00 6.96 -17.58
CA ASN A 183 0.01 6.25 -16.79
C ASN A 183 -0.56 5.46 -15.60
N ALA A 184 -1.83 5.06 -15.61
CA ALA A 184 -2.32 4.04 -14.68
C ALA A 184 -1.51 2.74 -14.84
N HIS A 185 -1.31 2.01 -13.73
CA HIS A 185 -0.44 0.82 -13.68
C HIS A 185 1.06 1.14 -13.84
N ASP A 186 1.45 2.36 -13.48
CA ASP A 186 2.79 2.67 -13.00
C ASP A 186 2.70 2.95 -11.49
N ALA A 187 3.45 2.21 -10.69
CA ALA A 187 3.35 2.30 -9.23
C ALA A 187 3.52 3.74 -8.71
N LEU A 188 4.36 4.58 -9.33
CA LEU A 188 4.53 5.94 -8.86
C LEU A 188 3.29 6.81 -9.13
N GLN A 189 2.63 6.64 -10.26
CA GLN A 189 1.36 7.32 -10.54
C GLN A 189 0.24 6.79 -9.63
N ASP A 190 0.13 5.47 -9.48
CA ASP A 190 -0.86 4.81 -8.63
C ASP A 190 -0.73 5.25 -7.17
N VAL A 191 0.50 5.39 -6.65
CA VAL A 191 0.74 5.92 -5.29
C VAL A 191 0.34 7.39 -5.18
N LYS A 192 0.60 8.23 -6.19
CA LYS A 192 0.19 9.66 -6.15
C LYS A 192 -1.32 9.80 -6.12
N ASP A 193 -2.03 9.04 -6.96
CA ASP A 193 -3.49 9.02 -6.99
C ASP A 193 -4.04 8.55 -5.64
N THR A 194 -3.54 7.41 -5.15
CA THR A 194 -3.92 6.84 -3.85
C THR A 194 -3.68 7.82 -2.71
N ALA A 195 -2.53 8.51 -2.71
CA ALA A 195 -2.21 9.50 -1.69
C ALA A 195 -3.19 10.68 -1.72
N ASN A 196 -3.55 11.19 -2.89
CA ASN A 196 -4.53 12.27 -3.01
C ASN A 196 -5.92 11.85 -2.53
N ILE A 197 -6.36 10.64 -2.91
CA ILE A 197 -7.62 10.05 -2.45
C ILE A 197 -7.58 9.91 -0.92
N MET A 198 -6.54 9.29 -0.36
CA MET A 198 -6.37 9.15 1.08
C MET A 198 -6.40 10.51 1.80
N ILE A 199 -5.69 11.53 1.30
CA ILE A 199 -5.68 12.87 1.89
C ILE A 199 -7.10 13.45 1.94
N LYS A 200 -7.87 13.30 0.85
CA LYS A 200 -9.26 13.78 0.79
C LYS A 200 -10.11 13.08 1.85
N PHE A 201 -10.10 11.75 1.89
CA PHE A 201 -10.90 10.97 2.83
C PHE A 201 -10.49 11.19 4.29
N MET A 202 -9.20 11.22 4.58
CA MET A 202 -8.71 11.45 5.94
C MET A 202 -9.01 12.86 6.46
N LYS A 203 -9.01 13.88 5.58
CA LYS A 203 -9.49 15.22 5.93
C LYS A 203 -11.00 15.22 6.19
N THR A 204 -11.78 14.48 5.39
CA THR A 204 -13.23 14.30 5.61
C THR A 204 -13.51 13.61 6.94
N HIS A 205 -12.85 12.49 7.25
CA HIS A 205 -12.96 11.79 8.54
C HIS A 205 -12.72 12.74 9.72
N ARG A 206 -11.68 13.57 9.63
CA ARG A 206 -11.38 14.57 10.67
C ARG A 206 -12.42 15.67 10.78
N ALA A 207 -13.03 16.08 9.66
CA ALA A 207 -14.08 17.09 9.66
C ALA A 207 -15.38 16.53 10.26
N VAL A 208 -15.76 15.30 9.91
CA VAL A 208 -16.94 14.61 10.45
C VAL A 208 -16.77 14.37 11.94
N TYR A 209 -15.63 13.81 12.37
CA TYR A 209 -15.34 13.56 13.77
C TYR A 209 -15.50 14.79 14.66
N ARG A 210 -15.09 15.99 14.18
CA ARG A 210 -15.25 17.25 14.94
C ARG A 210 -16.70 17.62 15.22
N ASN A 211 -17.65 17.10 14.44
CA ASN A 211 -19.08 17.37 14.57
C ASN A 211 -19.83 16.16 15.15
N LEU A 212 -19.14 15.05 15.41
CA LEU A 212 -19.74 13.83 15.93
C LEU A 212 -19.73 13.84 17.46
N THR A 213 -20.89 13.56 18.07
CA THR A 213 -21.00 13.38 19.52
C THR A 213 -21.05 11.89 19.82
N ILE A 214 -19.89 11.31 20.18
CA ILE A 214 -19.80 9.88 20.55
C ILE A 214 -19.85 9.67 22.06
N ASP A 215 -19.47 10.68 22.84
CA ASP A 215 -19.42 10.56 24.29
C ASP A 215 -20.83 10.36 24.82
N LYS A 216 -21.04 9.20 25.48
CA LYS A 216 -22.34 8.81 26.04
C LYS A 216 -23.48 8.70 25.00
N ALA A 217 -23.17 8.43 23.74
CA ALA A 217 -24.17 8.33 22.66
C ALA A 217 -25.27 7.27 22.89
N PHE A 218 -25.06 6.31 23.79
CA PHE A 218 -26.02 5.26 24.13
C PHE A 218 -26.35 5.23 25.64
N ALA A 219 -26.19 6.37 26.33
CA ALA A 219 -26.37 6.43 27.79
C ALA A 219 -27.84 6.40 28.24
N ASP A 220 -28.78 6.61 27.33
CA ASP A 220 -30.23 6.46 27.55
C ASP A 220 -30.69 5.00 27.46
N GLY A 221 -29.83 4.08 27.03
CA GLY A 221 -30.13 2.66 26.92
C GLY A 221 -30.77 2.25 25.59
N GLU A 222 -30.94 3.17 24.65
CA GLU A 222 -31.36 2.82 23.29
C GLU A 222 -30.17 2.23 22.52
N LEU A 223 -30.30 0.95 22.14
CA LEU A 223 -29.32 0.21 21.36
C LEU A 223 -29.92 -0.12 19.98
N TYR A 224 -29.05 -0.26 18.98
CA TYR A 224 -29.42 -0.56 17.58
C TYR A 224 -30.13 0.58 16.82
N VAL A 225 -29.99 1.81 17.34
CA VAL A 225 -30.38 3.08 16.72
C VAL A 225 -29.45 3.48 15.57
#